data_AF-A0A4Y2UT80-F1
#
_entry.id   AF-A0A4Y2UT80-F1
#
_cell.length_a   1.000
_cell.length_b   1.000
_cell.length_c   1.000
_cell.angle_alpha   90.00
_cell.angle_beta   90.00
_cell.angle_gamma   90.00
#
_symmetry.space_group_name_H-M   'P 1'
#
loop_
_entity.id
_entity.type
_entity.pdbx_description
1 polymer ?
#
loop_
_entity_poly.entity_id
_entity_poly.type
_entity_poly.pdbx_seq_one_letter_code
_entity_poly.pdbx_strand_id
1 'polypeptide(L)'
;MFLAIYKVPANEHNLNNHRYAAFLKSSTKVKSDLSPLPPTKGAAEQHSFRVYLRIQQWLNNQLHPDQWGWARGDDGSLFPVTTNDTVAPDTILNSIFCRCTTGCGGRCGCRKAGM
;
A
#
# COMPACT_ATOMS: atom_id res chain seq x y z
N MET A 1 5.83 -13.82 -7.91
CA MET A 1 5.03 -14.52 -6.88
C MET A 1 3.64 -13.92 -6.73
N PHE A 2 3.48 -12.65 -6.31
CA PHE A 2 2.15 -12.05 -6.09
C PHE A 2 1.23 -12.06 -7.32
N LEU A 3 1.75 -11.75 -8.51
CA LEU A 3 0.97 -11.79 -9.76
C LEU A 3 0.31 -13.16 -10.02
N ALA A 4 0.96 -14.27 -9.66
CA ALA A 4 0.38 -15.60 -9.83
C ALA A 4 -0.83 -15.84 -8.91
N ILE A 5 -0.80 -15.30 -7.68
CA ILE A 5 -1.91 -15.40 -6.71
C ILE A 5 -3.17 -14.72 -7.27
N TYR A 6 -2.99 -13.61 -8.00
CA TYR A 6 -4.07 -12.86 -8.63
C TYR A 6 -4.43 -13.34 -10.04
N LYS A 7 -3.93 -14.52 -10.44
CA LYS A 7 -4.20 -15.15 -11.75
C LYS A 7 -3.85 -14.24 -12.94
N VAL A 8 -2.79 -13.45 -12.78
CA VAL A 8 -2.33 -12.55 -13.83
C VAL A 8 -1.64 -13.36 -14.94
N PRO A 9 -1.90 -13.08 -16.24
CA PRO A 9 -1.21 -13.72 -17.36
C PRO A 9 0.31 -13.60 -17.27
N ALA A 10 1.03 -14.60 -17.79
CA ALA A 10 2.48 -14.71 -17.64
C ALA A 10 3.30 -13.59 -18.33
N ASN A 11 2.69 -12.85 -19.26
CA ASN A 11 3.31 -11.72 -19.96
C ASN A 11 3.22 -10.39 -19.21
N GLU A 12 2.41 -10.30 -18.16
CA GLU A 12 2.30 -9.12 -17.31
C GLU A 12 3.23 -9.28 -16.11
N HIS A 13 4.18 -8.36 -15.97
CA HIS A 13 5.21 -8.41 -14.93
C HIS A 13 5.09 -7.26 -13.92
N ASN A 14 4.11 -6.36 -14.08
CA ASN A 14 3.96 -5.18 -13.24
C ASN A 14 2.68 -5.27 -12.38
N LEU A 15 2.88 -5.42 -11.07
CA LEU A 15 1.77 -5.51 -10.12
C LEU A 15 0.90 -4.25 -10.07
N ASN A 16 1.50 -3.07 -10.22
CA ASN A 16 0.78 -1.80 -10.20
C ASN A 16 -0.09 -1.63 -11.46
N ASN A 17 0.41 -2.03 -12.63
CA ASN A 17 -0.38 -2.01 -13.87
C ASN A 17 -1.61 -2.92 -13.75
N HIS A 18 -1.41 -4.15 -13.27
CA HIS A 18 -2.52 -5.07 -13.03
C HIS A 18 -3.51 -4.54 -11.99
N ARG A 19 -3.01 -3.97 -10.89
CA ARG A 19 -3.84 -3.32 -9.86
C ARG A 19 -4.70 -2.20 -10.46
N TYR A 20 -4.11 -1.37 -11.31
CA TYR A 20 -4.83 -0.27 -11.97
C TYR A 20 -5.90 -0.79 -12.93
N ALA A 21 -5.60 -1.79 -13.75
CA ALA A 21 -6.59 -2.42 -14.63
C ALA A 21 -7.76 -3.03 -13.85
N ALA A 22 -7.47 -3.69 -12.72
CA ALA A 22 -8.48 -4.22 -11.82
C ALA A 22 -9.34 -3.09 -11.19
N PHE A 23 -8.71 -1.97 -10.81
CA PHE A 23 -9.41 -0.80 -10.29
C PHE A 23 -10.37 -0.21 -11.32
N LEU A 24 -9.91 0.02 -12.56
CA LEU A 24 -10.77 0.53 -13.62
C LEU A 24 -12.00 -0.36 -13.82
N LYS A 25 -11.81 -1.67 -13.84
CA LYS A 25 -12.92 -2.64 -13.97
C LYS A 25 -13.88 -2.64 -12.77
N SER A 26 -13.39 -2.39 -11.56
CA SER A 26 -14.25 -2.26 -10.37
C SER A 26 -14.99 -0.92 -10.35
N SER A 27 -14.37 0.15 -10.84
CA SER A 27 -14.93 1.51 -10.83
C SER A 27 -16.14 1.70 -11.75
N THR A 28 -16.29 0.86 -12.79
CA THR A 28 -17.45 0.90 -13.69
C THR A 28 -18.71 0.27 -13.10
N LYS A 29 -18.63 -0.37 -11.92
CA LYS A 29 -19.77 -1.00 -11.26
C LYS A 29 -20.53 0.03 -10.41
N VAL A 30 -21.86 -0.07 -10.40
CA VAL A 30 -22.75 0.78 -9.55
C VAL A 30 -22.38 0.69 -8.06
N LYS A 31 -21.88 -0.47 -7.62
CA LYS A 31 -21.22 -0.65 -6.34
C LYS A 31 -19.79 -1.12 -6.58
N SER A 32 -18.83 -0.22 -6.42
CA SER A 32 -17.42 -0.53 -6.57
C SER A 32 -16.91 -1.34 -5.38
N ASP A 33 -16.72 -2.65 -5.57
CA ASP A 33 -16.00 -3.49 -4.62
C ASP A 33 -14.49 -3.45 -4.93
N LEU A 34 -13.72 -2.99 -3.95
CA LEU A 34 -12.27 -2.85 -4.01
C LEU A 34 -11.53 -4.00 -3.32
N SER A 35 -12.25 -4.90 -2.66
CA SER A 35 -11.70 -6.11 -2.03
C SER A 35 -10.84 -6.99 -2.95
N PRO A 36 -11.15 -7.16 -4.26
CA PRO A 36 -10.34 -8.02 -5.12
C PRO A 36 -9.06 -7.36 -5.63
N LEU A 37 -8.77 -6.10 -5.26
CA LEU A 37 -7.55 -5.44 -5.73
C LEU A 37 -6.31 -6.11 -5.13
N PRO A 38 -5.28 -6.39 -5.95
CA PRO A 38 -4.00 -6.82 -5.43
C PRO A 38 -3.34 -5.72 -4.59
N PRO A 39 -2.41 -6.04 -3.67
CA PRO A 39 -1.63 -5.02 -2.97
C PRO A 39 -0.84 -4.15 -3.95
N THR A 40 -0.39 -2.98 -3.50
CA THR A 40 0.59 -2.21 -4.28
C THR A 40 1.92 -2.97 -4.34
N LYS A 41 2.78 -2.61 -5.30
CA LYS A 41 4.14 -3.13 -5.39
C LYS A 41 4.90 -2.95 -4.07
N GLY A 42 4.91 -1.74 -3.49
CA GLY A 42 5.63 -1.49 -2.23
C GLY A 42 5.07 -2.30 -1.06
N ALA A 43 3.75 -2.47 -0.97
CA ALA A 43 3.15 -3.31 0.06
C ALA A 43 3.52 -4.80 -0.08
N ALA A 44 3.58 -5.29 -1.33
CA ALA A 44 4.00 -6.64 -1.65
C ALA A 44 5.50 -6.87 -1.34
N GLU A 45 6.36 -5.89 -1.60
CA GLU A 45 7.78 -5.92 -1.23
C GLU A 45 7.97 -5.97 0.29
N GLN A 46 7.30 -5.10 1.04
CA GLN A 46 7.35 -5.11 2.50
C GLN A 46 6.85 -6.42 3.10
N HIS A 47 5.79 -7.00 2.53
CA HIS A 47 5.34 -8.34 2.93
C HIS A 47 6.42 -9.40 2.71
N SER A 48 7.11 -9.37 1.56
CA SER A 48 8.19 -10.30 1.24
C SER A 48 9.34 -10.21 2.25
N PHE A 49 9.73 -8.99 2.66
CA PHE A 49 10.76 -8.80 3.67
C PHE A 49 10.38 -9.43 5.02
N ARG A 50 9.14 -9.22 5.48
CA ARG A 50 8.68 -9.82 6.75
C ARG A 50 8.62 -11.35 6.68
N VAL A 51 8.18 -11.91 5.56
CA VAL A 51 8.17 -13.37 5.35
C VAL A 51 9.60 -13.91 5.36
N TYR A 52 10.53 -13.24 4.67
CA TYR A 52 11.93 -13.61 4.66
C TYR A 52 12.54 -13.59 6.06
N LEU A 53 12.33 -12.52 6.83
CA LEU A 53 12.78 -12.43 8.22
C LEU A 53 12.25 -13.61 9.05
N ARG A 54 10.98 -13.96 8.88
CA ARG A 54 10.36 -15.09 9.61
C ARG A 54 11.02 -16.42 9.27
N ILE A 55 11.32 -16.66 8.00
CA ILE A 55 12.02 -17.86 7.55
C ILE A 55 13.44 -17.89 8.13
N GLN A 56 14.16 -16.77 8.14
CA GLN A 56 15.51 -16.67 8.69
C GLN A 56 15.54 -16.95 10.19
N GLN A 57 14.55 -16.48 10.94
CA GLN A 57 14.38 -16.83 12.35
C GLN A 57 14.20 -18.34 12.57
N TRP A 58 13.43 -19.02 11.71
CA TRP A 58 13.27 -20.48 11.78
C TRP A 58 14.57 -21.23 11.47
N LEU A 59 15.43 -20.66 10.64
CA LEU A 59 16.78 -21.17 10.36
C LEU A 59 17.82 -20.76 11.41
N ASN A 60 17.38 -20.11 12.50
CA ASN A 60 18.23 -19.64 13.59
C ASN A 60 19.26 -18.55 13.17
N ASN A 61 18.99 -17.85 12.06
CA ASN A 61 19.76 -16.70 11.61
C ASN A 61 19.20 -15.42 12.24
N GLN A 62 20.06 -14.66 12.92
CA GLN A 62 19.68 -13.41 13.57
C GLN A 62 19.81 -12.25 12.58
N LEU A 63 18.67 -11.72 12.16
CA LEU A 63 18.59 -10.53 11.30
C LEU A 63 17.89 -9.39 12.02
N HIS A 64 18.29 -8.18 11.68
CA HIS A 64 17.76 -6.93 12.23
C HIS A 64 16.37 -6.62 11.65
N PRO A 65 15.28 -6.65 12.44
CA PRO A 65 13.92 -6.49 11.91
C PRO A 65 13.67 -5.19 11.15
N ASP A 66 14.38 -4.12 11.54
CA ASP A 66 14.36 -2.79 10.94
C ASP A 66 14.80 -2.76 9.46
N GLN A 67 15.54 -3.77 9.02
CA GLN A 67 15.93 -3.94 7.63
C GLN A 67 14.95 -4.82 6.83
N TRP A 68 13.99 -5.45 7.50
CA TRP A 68 13.14 -6.49 6.93
C TRP A 68 11.64 -6.24 7.16
N GLY A 69 11.21 -5.01 6.87
CA GLY A 69 9.80 -4.62 6.82
C GLY A 69 9.13 -4.44 8.16
N TRP A 70 9.93 -4.18 9.20
CA TRP A 70 9.49 -3.66 10.49
C TRP A 70 10.13 -2.30 10.74
N ALA A 71 9.44 -1.44 11.49
CA ALA A 71 9.96 -0.19 12.01
C ALA A 71 9.96 -0.24 13.53
N ARG A 72 10.89 0.46 14.17
CA ARG A 72 10.98 0.55 15.62
C ARG A 72 10.34 1.85 16.09
N GLY A 73 9.37 1.75 16.99
CA GLY A 73 8.81 2.90 17.70
C GLY A 73 9.75 3.42 18.77
N ASP A 74 9.46 4.61 19.29
CA ASP A 74 10.28 5.27 20.32
C ASP A 74 10.35 4.46 21.63
N ASP A 75 9.33 3.65 21.89
CA ASP A 75 9.24 2.72 23.04
C ASP A 75 9.99 1.39 22.80
N GLY A 76 10.65 1.24 21.65
CA GLY A 76 11.35 0.02 21.24
C GLY A 76 10.43 -1.07 20.65
N SER A 77 9.12 -0.85 20.59
CA SER A 77 8.19 -1.80 19.99
C SER A 77 8.36 -1.85 18.46
N LEU A 78 8.06 -3.01 17.87
CA LEU A 78 8.18 -3.23 16.43
C LEU A 78 6.80 -3.15 15.77
N PHE A 79 6.68 -2.31 14.75
CA PHE A 79 5.48 -2.18 13.92
C PHE A 79 5.77 -2.61 12.49
N PRO A 80 4.84 -3.32 11.82
CA PRO A 80 5.04 -3.72 10.44
C PRO A 80 4.99 -2.50 9.53
N VAL A 81 6.00 -2.33 8.68
CA VAL A 81 5.98 -1.32 7.62
C VAL A 81 5.00 -1.78 6.53
N THR A 82 3.89 -1.08 6.35
CA THR A 82 2.85 -1.51 5.42
C THR A 82 3.25 -1.28 3.96
N THR A 83 3.84 -0.12 3.65
CA THR A 83 4.41 0.25 2.35
C THR A 83 5.37 1.43 2.52
N ASN A 84 6.34 1.55 1.61
CA ASN A 84 7.17 2.75 1.46
C ASN A 84 6.71 3.63 0.29
N ASP A 85 5.67 3.22 -0.43
CA ASP A 85 5.09 4.00 -1.50
C ASP A 85 4.49 5.28 -0.93
N THR A 86 4.73 6.41 -1.60
CA THR A 86 4.01 7.66 -1.31
C THR A 86 2.51 7.47 -1.51
N VAL A 87 1.69 8.03 -0.62
CA VAL A 87 0.22 7.90 -0.67
C VAL A 87 -0.35 8.39 -2.00
N ALA A 88 0.23 9.45 -2.55
CA ALA A 88 -0.05 9.98 -3.88
C ALA A 88 1.18 10.75 -4.39
N PRO A 89 1.29 11.03 -5.71
CA PRO A 89 2.31 11.92 -6.23
C PRO A 89 2.23 13.31 -5.60
N ASP A 90 3.38 13.92 -5.33
CA ASP A 90 3.46 15.25 -4.71
C ASP A 90 2.71 16.32 -5.50
N THR A 91 2.65 16.19 -6.83
CA THR A 91 1.88 17.11 -7.69
C THR A 91 0.39 17.11 -7.37
N ILE A 92 -0.17 15.96 -6.98
CA ILE A 92 -1.57 15.83 -6.57
C ILE A 92 -1.75 16.35 -5.15
N LEU A 93 -0.85 15.99 -4.23
CA LEU A 93 -0.91 16.45 -2.84
C LEU A 93 -0.79 17.98 -2.74
N ASN A 94 0.09 18.58 -3.54
CA ASN A 94 0.31 20.03 -3.57
C ASN A 94 -0.81 20.80 -4.28
N SER A 95 -1.62 20.14 -5.12
CA SER A 95 -2.75 20.78 -5.80
C SER A 95 -4.07 20.67 -5.03
N ILE A 96 -4.22 19.64 -4.18
CA ILE A 96 -5.44 19.42 -3.40
C ILE A 96 -5.21 19.81 -1.95
N PHE A 97 -5.41 21.08 -1.64
CA PHE A 97 -5.38 21.61 -0.27
C PHE A 97 -6.68 22.34 0.07
N CYS A 98 -7.05 22.31 1.35
CA CYS A 98 -8.12 23.16 1.88
C CYS A 98 -7.52 24.19 2.82
N ARG A 99 -8.21 25.33 2.96
CA ARG A 99 -7.86 26.37 3.94
C ARG A 99 -8.67 26.22 5.23
N CYS A 100 -9.07 24.99 5.57
CA CYS A 100 -9.87 24.73 6.76
C CYS A 100 -9.03 24.99 8.02
N THR A 101 -9.48 25.87 8.91
CA THR A 101 -8.79 26.24 10.15
C THR A 101 -9.33 25.50 11.38
N THR A 102 -10.53 24.94 11.29
CA THR A 102 -11.21 24.24 12.40
C THR A 102 -11.44 22.75 12.10
N GLY A 103 -10.59 22.15 11.27
CA GLY A 103 -10.72 20.78 10.79
C GLY A 103 -11.60 20.58 9.53
N CYS A 104 -11.42 19.45 8.85
CA CYS A 104 -12.07 19.14 7.56
C CYS A 104 -13.49 18.58 7.73
N GLY A 105 -14.45 19.47 7.99
CA GLY A 105 -15.89 19.14 8.06
C GLY A 105 -16.58 19.03 6.69
N GLY A 106 -17.91 18.93 6.66
CA GLY A 106 -18.69 18.71 5.43
C GLY A 106 -18.59 19.80 4.35
N ARG A 107 -18.11 21.00 4.70
CA ARG A 107 -17.86 22.09 3.75
C ARG A 107 -16.45 22.07 3.13
N CYS A 108 -15.58 21.17 3.59
CA CYS A 108 -14.20 21.08 3.12
C CYS A 108 -14.14 20.63 1.64
N GLY A 109 -13.40 21.37 0.82
CA GLY A 109 -13.16 21.04 -0.59
C GLY A 109 -12.42 19.72 -0.77
N CYS A 110 -11.41 19.43 0.06
CA CYS A 110 -10.71 18.14 0.04
C CYS A 110 -11.65 16.97 0.29
N ARG A 111 -12.54 17.08 1.29
CA ARG A 111 -13.53 16.04 1.59
C ARG A 111 -14.52 15.83 0.45
N LYS A 112 -14.97 16.91 -0.19
CA LYS A 112 -15.82 16.81 -1.40
C LYS A 112 -15.09 16.17 -2.58
N ALA A 113 -13.78 16.34 -2.66
CA ALA A 113 -12.92 15.68 -3.64
C ALA A 113 -12.56 14.22 -3.27
N GLY A 114 -13.07 13.70 -2.15
CA GLY A 114 -12.88 12.31 -1.73
C GLY A 114 -11.62 12.04 -0.90
N MET A 115 -11.02 13.08 -0.30
CA MET A 115 -9.92 12.97 0.67
C MET A 115 -10.39 12.95 2.12
#